data_AF-A0A497SM19-F1
#
_entry.id   AF-A0A497SM19-F1
#
_cell.length_a   1.000
_cell.length_b   1.000
_cell.length_c   1.000
_cell.angle_alpha   90.00
_cell.angle_beta   90.00
_cell.angle_gamma   90.00
#
_symmetry.space_group_name_H-M   'P 1'
#
loop_
_entity.id
_entity.type
_entity.pdbx_description
1 polymer ?
#
loop_
_entity_poly.entity_id
_entity_poly.type
_entity_poly.pdbx_seq_one_letter_code
_entity_poly.pdbx_strand_id
1 'polypeptide(L)' 'MERKENELQKKKPKIDPNILQIRLPEILIEKIDELVEKGYYKSRSDYCREVIRLAVLKDK' A
#
# COMPACT_ATOMS: atom_id res chain seq x y z
N MET A 1 15.11 37.76 -23.40
CA MET A 1 15.59 36.82 -22.36
C MET A 1 14.63 37.00 -21.21
N GLU A 2 13.54 36.25 -21.14
CA GLU A 2 13.48 35.03 -20.34
C GLU A 2 12.56 34.01 -21.03
N ARG A 3 13.12 33.34 -22.04
CA ARG A 3 12.64 32.00 -22.40
C ARG A 3 13.24 31.08 -21.32
N LYS A 4 12.42 30.23 -20.69
CA LYS A 4 12.78 29.08 -19.82
C LYS A 4 12.58 29.19 -18.30
N GLU A 5 11.59 29.92 -17.78
CA GLU A 5 11.16 29.67 -16.38
C GLU A 5 9.93 28.74 -16.28
N ASN A 6 9.37 28.32 -17.42
CA ASN A 6 8.05 27.69 -17.48
C ASN A 6 8.01 26.15 -17.53
N GLU A 7 9.08 25.44 -17.14
CA GLU A 7 9.11 23.96 -17.25
C GLU A 7 9.37 23.19 -15.95
N LEU A 8 9.54 23.85 -14.78
CA LEU A 8 9.94 23.13 -13.56
C LEU A 8 9.10 23.36 -12.30
N GLN A 9 7.85 23.82 -12.42
CA GLN A 9 6.88 23.49 -11.38
C GLN A 9 6.40 22.05 -11.58
N LYS A 10 7.32 21.14 -11.25
CA LYS A 10 7.12 19.70 -11.08
C LYS A 10 5.75 19.49 -10.44
N LYS A 11 4.80 18.91 -11.18
CA LYS A 11 3.57 18.34 -10.62
C LYS A 11 4.02 17.46 -9.45
N LYS A 12 3.83 17.93 -8.22
CA LYS A 12 4.04 17.08 -7.04
C LYS A 12 3.21 15.82 -7.29
N PRO A 13 3.78 14.62 -7.13
CA PRO A 13 3.02 13.40 -7.37
C PRO A 13 1.77 13.48 -6.50
N LYS A 14 0.59 13.29 -7.10
CA LYS A 14 -0.64 13.08 -6.34
C LYS A 14 -0.43 11.76 -5.59
N ILE A 15 -0.02 11.85 -4.33
CA ILE A 15 0.02 10.68 -3.46
C ILE A 15 -1.43 10.36 -3.19
N ASP A 16 -1.94 9.27 -3.75
CA ASP A 16 -3.26 8.78 -3.39
C ASP A 16 -3.25 8.47 -1.89
N PRO A 17 -4.07 9.15 -1.06
CA PRO A 17 -4.05 8.97 0.39
C PRO A 17 -4.45 7.55 0.83
N ASN A 18 -4.90 6.72 -0.11
CA ASN A 18 -5.34 5.35 0.10
C ASN A 18 -4.27 4.29 -0.22
N ILE A 19 -3.08 4.70 -0.69
CA ILE A 19 -1.99 3.78 -1.05
C ILE A 19 -0.81 4.01 -0.11
N LEU A 20 -0.47 2.98 0.67
CA LEU A 20 0.70 2.96 1.53
C LEU A 20 1.65 1.86 1.06
N GLN A 21 2.91 2.23 0.82
CA GLN A 21 3.98 1.27 0.56
C GLN A 21 4.63 0.86 1.87
N ILE A 22 4.69 -0.44 2.13
CA ILE A 22 5.32 -1.02 3.32
C ILE A 22 6.43 -1.99 2.92
N ARG A 23 7.40 -2.20 3.81
CA ARG A 23 8.45 -3.23 3.65
C ARG A 23 8.16 -4.39 4.59
N LEU A 24 8.12 -5.59 4.04
CA LEU A 24 7.93 -6.84 4.78
C LEU A 24 8.99 -7.86 4.33
N PRO A 25 9.42 -8.77 5.22
CA PRO A 25 10.22 -9.93 4.83
C PRO A 25 9.53 -10.76 3.75
N GLU A 26 10.30 -11.28 2.80
CA GLU A 26 9.81 -12.04 1.66
C GLU A 26 8.96 -13.25 2.07
N ILE A 27 9.41 -14.01 3.07
CA ILE A 27 8.68 -15.17 3.63
C ILE A 27 7.25 -14.81 4.08
N LEU A 28 7.03 -13.59 4.59
CA LEU A 28 5.68 -13.17 4.98
C LEU A 28 4.82 -12.84 3.77
N ILE A 29 5.42 -12.26 2.73
CA ILE A 29 4.72 -11.95 1.48
C ILE A 29 4.27 -13.25 0.82
N GLU A 30 5.14 -14.25 0.73
CA GLU A 30 4.84 -15.57 0.19
C GLU A 30 3.67 -16.23 0.93
N LYS A 31 3.69 -16.21 2.27
CA LYS A 31 2.58 -16.76 3.07
C LYS A 31 1.26 -16.03 2.84
N ILE A 32 1.30 -14.70 2.66
CA ILE A 32 0.09 -13.93 2.34
C ILE A 32 -0.41 -14.31 0.95
N ASP A 33 0.48 -14.48 -0.02
CA ASP A 33 0.14 -14.91 -1.37
C ASP A 33 -0.52 -16.27 -1.39
N GLU A 34 0.01 -17.25 -0.66
CA GLU A 34 -0.62 -18.56 -0.54
C GLU A 34 -2.08 -18.47 -0.04
N LEU A 35 -2.36 -17.56 0.90
CA LEU A 35 -3.71 -17.38 1.44
C LEU A 35 -4.65 -16.74 0.41
N VAL A 36 -4.13 -15.82 -0.40
CA VAL A 36 -4.87 -15.21 -1.51
C VAL A 36 -5.14 -16.24 -2.61
N GLU A 37 -4.15 -17.05 -2.98
CA GLU A 37 -4.27 -18.12 -3.98
C GLU A 37 -5.27 -19.21 -3.56
N LYS A 38 -5.28 -19.58 -2.28
CA LYS A 38 -6.26 -20.51 -1.71
C LYS A 38 -7.68 -19.90 -1.62
N GLY A 39 -7.84 -18.61 -1.93
CA GLY A 39 -9.13 -17.93 -1.99
C GLY A 39 -9.65 -17.42 -0.64
N TYR A 40 -8.82 -17.44 0.42
CA TYR A 40 -9.23 -16.89 1.72
C TYR A 40 -9.39 -15.37 1.69
N TYR A 41 -8.64 -14.70 0.81
CA TYR A 41 -8.66 -13.25 0.65
C TYR A 41 -8.70 -12.86 -0.82
N LYS A 42 -9.35 -11.74 -1.13
CA LYS A 42 -9.47 -11.26 -2.53
C LYS A 42 -8.18 -10.68 -3.08
N SER A 43 -7.32 -10.16 -2.21
CA SER A 43 -6.04 -9.53 -2.55
C SER A 43 -5.16 -9.39 -1.31
N ARG A 44 -3.87 -9.09 -1.49
CA ARG A 44 -2.97 -8.74 -0.37
C ARG A 44 -3.50 -7.58 0.46
N SER A 45 -4.07 -6.56 -0.19
CA SER A 45 -4.62 -5.38 0.50
C SER A 45 -5.87 -5.70 1.32
N ASP A 46 -6.64 -6.71 0.90
CA ASP A 46 -7.80 -7.21 1.66
C ASP A 46 -7.36 -7.88 2.95
N TYR A 47 -6.37 -8.77 2.87
CA TYR A 47 -5.71 -9.37 4.03
C TYR A 47 -5.16 -8.32 5.00
N CYS A 48 -4.34 -7.38 4.50
CA CYS A 48 -3.72 -6.35 5.34
C CYS A 48 -4.76 -5.50 6.08
N ARG A 49 -5.89 -5.17 5.43
CA ARG A 49 -6.96 -4.38 6.05
C ARG A 49 -7.65 -5.13 7.19
N GLU A 50 -7.86 -6.43 7.03
CA GLU A 50 -8.45 -7.26 8.09
C GLU A 50 -7.51 -7.39 9.29
N VAL A 51 -6.22 -7.63 9.06
CA VAL A 51 -5.22 -7.68 10.12
C VAL A 51 -5.13 -6.35 10.88
N ILE A 52 -5.13 -5.22 10.17
CA ILE A 52 -5.14 -3.89 10.80
C ILE A 52 -6.42 -3.68 11.63
N ARG A 53 -7.59 -4.07 11.10
CA ARG A 53 -8.85 -4.00 11.84
C ARG A 53 -8.78 -4.81 13.13
N LEU A 54 -8.28 -6.05 13.07
CA LEU A 54 -8.14 -6.91 14.23
C LEU A 54 -7.13 -6.35 15.25
N ALA A 55 -6.01 -5.78 14.80
CA ALA A 55 -5.03 -5.17 15.67
C ALA A 55 -5.61 -3.96 16.42
N VAL A 56 -6.25 -3.03 15.70
CA VAL A 56 -6.83 -1.81 16.29
C VAL A 56 -8.00 -2.12 17.23
N LEU A 57 -8.79 -3.16 16.95
CA LEU A 57 -9.90 -3.56 17.82
C LEU A 57 -9.43 -4.29 19.09
N LYS A 58 -8.27 -4.94 19.06
CA LYS A 58 -7.71 -5.62 20.25
C LYS A 58 -7.14 -4.66 21.28
N ASP A 59 -6.76 -3.45 20.87
CA ASP A 59 -6.23 -2.40 21.75
C ASP A 59 -7.33 -1.54 22.43
N LYS A 60 -8.59 -1.97 22.37
CA LYS A 60 -9.73 -1.35 23.08
C LYS A 60 -10.29 -2.28 24.15
#